data_AF-A0A561VQP0-F1
#
_entry.id   AF-A0A561VQP0-F1
#
_cell.length_a   1.000
_cell.length_b   1.000
_cell.length_c   1.000
_cell.angle_alpha   90.00
_cell.angle_beta   90.00
_cell.angle_gamma   90.00
#
_symmetry.space_group_name_H-M   'P 1'
#
loop_
_entity.id
_entity.type
_entity.pdbx_description
1 polymer ?
#
loop_
_entity_poly.entity_id
_entity_poly.type
_entity_poly.pdbx_seq_one_letter_code
_entity_poly.pdbx_strand_id
1 'polypeptide(L)'
;MIRKALDTIAIRMGDGGAASASTIARKHAIFSGALKYAAGLRPLDVHPLSPVSWVAPKHDDEVDRKAVVNPAQARALLAAVRDRTPELVAFFGCMYYAALRPEEVLNLREDEYERPKVEGGWGALHLTGSTVAVGHGWGDEGGRIERRGLKHRAKSATRPVPAPPPLCRLLDHHIAEYKLALDGRLSITRRGPGRRYVPTLGQPIPSNSYGKAWRAAREAALTPAQVRSPLARRPYDLRHAAVSLRPNAGVPATQVAE
;
A
#
# COMPACT_ATOMS: atom_id res chain seq x y z
N MET A 1 34.89 -6.39 12.98
CA MET A 1 33.47 -6.46 13.39
C MET A 1 32.51 -5.82 12.39
N ILE A 2 32.80 -4.61 11.89
CA ILE A 2 31.89 -3.84 11.02
C ILE A 2 31.58 -4.54 9.69
N ARG A 3 32.57 -5.15 9.04
CA ARG A 3 32.38 -5.92 7.81
C ARG A 3 31.42 -7.11 8.02
N LYS A 4 31.60 -7.87 9.11
CA LYS A 4 30.66 -8.95 9.48
C LYS A 4 29.23 -8.44 9.70
N ALA A 5 29.06 -7.23 10.27
CA ALA A 5 27.74 -6.63 10.43
C ALA A 5 27.10 -6.25 9.07
N LEU A 6 27.90 -5.72 8.13
CA LEU A 6 27.46 -5.44 6.76
C LEU A 6 27.10 -6.72 5.98
N ASP A 7 27.89 -7.78 6.15
CA ASP A 7 27.60 -9.09 5.55
C ASP A 7 26.30 -9.67 6.13
N THR A 8 26.06 -9.50 7.43
CA THR A 8 24.81 -9.93 8.08
C THR A 8 23.60 -9.14 7.57
N ILE A 9 23.78 -7.85 7.27
CA ILE A 9 22.74 -7.01 6.67
C ILE A 9 22.32 -7.54 5.29
N ALA A 10 23.25 -8.13 4.54
CA ALA A 10 23.02 -8.70 3.22
C ALA A 10 22.18 -10.00 3.23
N ILE A 11 21.90 -10.58 4.40
CA ILE A 11 21.24 -11.88 4.54
C ILE A 11 19.78 -11.72 5.01
N ARG A 12 18.88 -12.57 4.51
CA ARG A 12 17.47 -12.67 4.96
C ARG A 12 17.39 -13.44 6.29
N MET A 13 16.67 -12.87 7.26
CA MET A 13 16.43 -13.55 8.53
C MET A 13 15.44 -14.70 8.31
N GLY A 14 15.86 -15.93 8.61
CA GLY A 14 15.08 -17.15 8.45
C GLY A 14 15.85 -18.22 7.67
N ASP A 15 15.97 -18.04 6.37
CA ASP A 15 16.53 -19.04 5.44
C ASP A 15 18.02 -18.83 5.09
N GLY A 16 18.63 -17.72 5.54
CA GLY A 16 20.03 -17.44 5.28
C GLY A 16 20.36 -17.02 3.84
N GLY A 17 19.35 -16.88 2.97
CA GLY A 17 19.54 -16.45 1.58
C GLY A 17 19.87 -14.97 1.44
N ALA A 18 20.32 -14.55 0.26
CA ALA A 18 20.61 -13.15 -0.04
C ALA A 18 19.32 -12.29 0.07
N ALA A 19 19.40 -11.19 0.81
CA ALA A 19 18.31 -10.21 0.90
C ALA A 19 18.20 -9.39 -0.40
N SER A 20 17.00 -8.87 -0.70
CA SER A 20 16.83 -8.01 -1.88
C SER A 20 17.66 -6.72 -1.76
N ALA A 21 18.11 -6.15 -2.87
CA ALA A 21 18.87 -4.89 -2.89
C ALA A 21 18.22 -3.77 -2.06
N SER A 22 16.89 -3.61 -2.16
CA SER A 22 16.11 -2.66 -1.34
C SER A 22 16.13 -2.96 0.15
N THR A 23 16.14 -4.24 0.52
CA THR A 23 16.24 -4.67 1.93
C THR A 23 17.63 -4.38 2.48
N ILE A 24 18.67 -4.66 1.69
CA ILE A 24 20.07 -4.40 2.06
C ILE A 24 20.29 -2.88 2.24
N ALA A 25 19.85 -2.07 1.27
CA ALA A 25 19.96 -0.61 1.35
C ALA A 25 19.23 -0.04 2.59
N ARG A 26 18.03 -0.52 2.90
CA ARG A 26 17.26 -0.08 4.08
C ARG A 26 17.95 -0.45 5.39
N LYS A 27 18.38 -1.71 5.53
CA LYS A 27 19.11 -2.18 6.71
C LYS A 27 20.42 -1.41 6.91
N HIS A 28 21.14 -1.15 5.82
CA HIS A 28 22.35 -0.33 5.83
C HIS A 28 22.07 1.09 6.31
N ALA A 29 21.02 1.74 5.80
CA ALA A 29 20.63 3.09 6.22
C ALA A 29 20.30 3.15 7.73
N ILE A 30 19.56 2.16 8.25
CA ILE A 30 19.23 2.08 9.68
C ILE A 30 20.50 1.86 10.52
N PHE A 31 21.36 0.93 10.11
CA PHE A 31 22.61 0.65 10.81
C PHE A 31 23.55 1.85 10.82
N SER A 32 23.68 2.55 9.68
CA SER A 32 24.45 3.79 9.59
C SER A 32 23.88 4.89 10.48
N GLY A 33 22.54 5.04 10.53
CA GLY A 33 21.88 6.00 11.41
C GLY A 33 22.17 5.74 12.90
N ALA A 34 22.11 4.47 13.33
CA ALA A 34 22.42 4.08 14.71
C ALA A 34 23.88 4.40 15.08
N LEU A 35 24.82 4.18 14.17
CA LEU A 35 26.24 4.51 14.39
C LEU A 35 26.50 6.02 14.43
N LYS A 36 25.79 6.81 13.61
CA LYS A 36 25.82 8.29 13.69
C LYS A 36 25.31 8.78 15.04
N TYR A 37 24.19 8.24 15.51
CA TYR A 37 23.63 8.58 16.81
C TYR A 37 24.59 8.22 17.96
N ALA A 38 25.18 7.01 17.91
CA ALA A 38 26.17 6.58 18.90
C ALA A 38 27.43 7.46 18.89
N ALA A 39 27.93 7.90 17.74
CA ALA A 39 29.03 8.87 17.68
C ALA A 39 28.65 10.23 18.31
N GLY A 40 27.41 10.68 18.13
CA GLY A 40 26.88 11.91 18.74
C GLY A 40 26.79 11.88 20.27
N LEU A 41 26.60 10.70 20.87
CA LEU A 41 26.57 10.51 22.32
C LEU A 41 27.98 10.45 22.96
N ARG A 42 29.05 10.51 22.15
CA ARG A 42 30.47 10.35 22.52
C ARG A 42 30.99 8.98 23.06
N PRO A 43 30.30 7.82 23.02
CA PRO A 43 30.95 6.52 23.24
C PRO A 43 31.83 6.04 22.07
N LEU A 44 31.92 6.78 20.96
CA LEU A 44 32.75 6.46 19.80
C LEU A 44 33.45 7.73 19.28
N ASP A 45 34.78 7.70 19.15
CA ASP A 45 35.57 8.85 18.71
C ASP A 45 35.39 9.19 17.22
N VAL A 46 35.04 8.20 16.39
CA VAL A 46 34.86 8.36 14.94
C VAL A 46 33.73 7.47 14.43
N HIS A 47 33.01 7.93 13.41
CA HIS A 47 31.97 7.14 12.74
C HIS A 47 32.56 5.84 12.14
N PRO A 48 32.19 4.64 12.62
CA PRO A 48 32.92 3.41 12.28
C PRO A 48 32.80 2.95 10.82
N LEU A 49 31.80 3.44 10.07
CA LEU A 49 31.67 3.12 8.63
C LEU A 49 32.52 4.02 7.71
N SER A 50 33.12 5.10 8.20
CA SER A 50 33.92 6.01 7.37
C SER A 50 35.09 5.34 6.61
N PRO A 51 35.84 4.36 7.17
CA PRO A 51 36.92 3.68 6.45
C PRO A 51 36.44 2.52 5.56
N VAL A 52 35.15 2.20 5.52
CA VAL A 52 34.64 1.03 4.79
C VAL A 52 34.07 1.44 3.44
N SER A 53 34.81 1.15 2.37
CA SER A 53 34.29 1.17 1.00
C SER A 53 33.27 0.05 0.82
N TRP A 54 31.98 0.36 0.97
CA TRP A 54 30.88 -0.54 0.69
C TRP A 54 29.92 0.11 -0.29
N VAL A 55 29.68 -0.56 -1.43
CA VAL A 55 28.77 -0.08 -2.48
C VAL A 55 27.44 -0.80 -2.29
N ALA A 56 26.39 -0.02 -2.02
CA ALA A 56 25.05 -0.58 -1.94
C ALA A 56 24.67 -1.21 -3.30
N PRO A 57 24.06 -2.41 -3.32
CA PRO A 57 23.54 -2.97 -4.56
C PRO A 57 22.57 -1.98 -5.20
N LYS A 58 22.74 -1.71 -6.51
CA LYS A 58 21.81 -0.88 -7.26
C LYS A 58 20.42 -1.52 -7.17
N HIS A 59 19.47 -0.76 -6.64
CA HIS A 59 18.06 -1.11 -6.73
C HIS A 59 17.48 -0.40 -7.95
N ASP A 60 16.78 -1.14 -8.79
CA ASP A 60 16.02 -0.55 -9.87
C ASP A 60 14.66 -0.13 -9.31
N ASP A 61 14.43 1.18 -9.21
CA ASP A 61 13.13 1.76 -8.84
C ASP A 61 12.18 1.82 -10.04
N GLU A 62 12.59 1.32 -11.22
CA GLU A 62 11.77 1.30 -12.42
C GLU A 62 10.54 0.37 -12.23
N VAL A 63 9.38 0.91 -12.58
CA VAL A 63 8.12 0.15 -12.59
C VAL A 63 8.24 -0.97 -13.62
N ASP A 64 8.24 -2.23 -13.16
CA ASP A 64 8.20 -3.38 -14.06
C ASP A 64 6.92 -3.34 -14.90
N ARG A 65 7.07 -2.99 -16.19
CA ARG A 65 5.94 -2.91 -17.14
C ARG A 65 5.19 -4.23 -17.25
N LYS A 66 5.83 -5.37 -16.96
CA LYS A 66 5.20 -6.70 -16.97
C LYS A 66 4.24 -6.90 -15.79
N ALA A 67 4.36 -6.09 -14.73
CA ALA A 67 3.46 -6.10 -13.59
C ALA A 67 2.17 -5.30 -13.82
N VAL A 68 2.16 -4.40 -14.82
CA VAL A 68 1.06 -3.47 -15.09
C VAL A 68 -0.07 -4.16 -15.85
N VAL A 69 -1.28 -4.09 -15.30
CA VAL A 69 -2.51 -4.59 -15.94
C VAL A 69 -3.07 -3.57 -16.93
N ASN A 70 -3.65 -4.06 -18.02
CA ASN A 70 -4.46 -3.23 -18.91
C ASN A 70 -5.90 -3.03 -18.35
N PRO A 71 -6.71 -2.11 -18.91
CA PRO A 71 -8.05 -1.85 -18.40
C PRO A 71 -9.01 -3.05 -18.40
N ALA A 72 -8.90 -3.96 -19.37
CA ALA A 72 -9.73 -5.16 -19.42
C ALA A 72 -9.37 -6.14 -18.30
N GLN A 73 -8.06 -6.37 -18.08
CA GLN A 73 -7.53 -7.20 -17.00
C GLN A 73 -7.88 -6.61 -15.63
N ALA A 74 -7.78 -5.29 -15.46
CA ALA A 74 -8.17 -4.63 -14.22
C ALA A 74 -9.66 -4.83 -13.90
N ARG A 75 -10.55 -4.67 -14.90
CA ARG A 75 -11.98 -4.94 -14.73
C ARG A 75 -12.26 -6.41 -14.38
N ALA A 76 -11.59 -7.35 -15.06
CA ALA A 76 -11.72 -8.78 -14.76
C ALA A 76 -11.26 -9.13 -13.33
N LEU A 77 -10.14 -8.55 -12.89
CA LEU A 77 -9.65 -8.72 -11.51
C LEU A 77 -10.62 -8.14 -10.48
N LEU A 78 -11.17 -6.95 -10.71
CA LEU A 78 -12.16 -6.34 -9.81
C LEU A 78 -13.48 -7.13 -9.79
N ALA A 79 -13.90 -7.71 -10.92
CA ALA A 79 -15.04 -8.62 -10.98
C ALA A 79 -14.79 -9.89 -10.16
N ALA A 80 -13.62 -10.51 -10.31
CA ALA A 80 -13.25 -11.70 -9.51
C ALA A 80 -13.14 -11.39 -8.01
N VAL A 81 -12.72 -10.19 -7.63
CA VAL A 81 -12.81 -9.73 -6.23
C VAL A 81 -14.27 -9.63 -5.81
N ARG A 82 -15.14 -9.02 -6.61
CA ARG A 82 -16.57 -8.90 -6.31
C ARG A 82 -17.22 -10.26 -6.04
N ASP A 83 -16.90 -11.27 -6.84
CA ASP A 83 -17.52 -12.59 -6.68
C ASP A 83 -17.04 -13.34 -5.43
N ARG A 84 -15.78 -13.13 -5.02
CA ARG A 84 -15.14 -13.93 -3.96
C ARG A 84 -15.08 -13.21 -2.61
N THR A 85 -14.93 -11.90 -2.62
CA THR A 85 -14.72 -11.04 -1.46
C THR A 85 -15.27 -9.63 -1.76
N PRO A 86 -16.59 -9.51 -1.95
CA PRO A 86 -17.22 -8.28 -2.43
C PRO A 86 -16.94 -7.06 -1.56
N GLU A 87 -16.74 -7.25 -0.26
CA GLU A 87 -16.40 -6.18 0.68
C GLU A 87 -15.03 -5.52 0.44
N LEU A 88 -14.20 -6.08 -0.45
CA LEU A 88 -12.90 -5.52 -0.83
C LEU A 88 -12.89 -4.90 -2.22
N VAL A 89 -13.99 -4.93 -2.98
CA VAL A 89 -13.98 -4.41 -4.35
C VAL A 89 -13.70 -2.91 -4.39
N ALA A 90 -14.28 -2.13 -3.47
CA ALA A 90 -14.00 -0.70 -3.34
C ALA A 90 -12.55 -0.45 -2.90
N PHE A 91 -12.01 -1.30 -2.01
CA PHE A 91 -10.63 -1.22 -1.55
C PHE A 91 -9.61 -1.32 -2.70
N PHE A 92 -9.74 -2.33 -3.55
CA PHE A 92 -8.87 -2.46 -4.74
C PHE A 92 -9.23 -1.43 -5.83
N GLY A 93 -10.51 -1.05 -5.93
CA GLY A 93 -10.99 0.02 -6.81
C GLY A 93 -10.27 1.34 -6.54
N CYS A 94 -10.10 1.73 -5.27
CA CYS A 94 -9.36 2.94 -4.89
C CYS A 94 -7.89 2.90 -5.36
N MET A 95 -7.24 1.75 -5.29
CA MET A 95 -5.85 1.60 -5.77
C MET A 95 -5.76 1.72 -7.29
N TYR A 96 -6.73 1.15 -8.01
CA TYR A 96 -6.73 1.15 -9.47
C TYR A 96 -7.22 2.46 -10.08
N TYR A 97 -8.33 3.01 -9.60
CA TYR A 97 -8.95 4.19 -10.20
C TYR A 97 -8.40 5.50 -9.66
N ALA A 98 -8.05 5.56 -8.37
CA ALA A 98 -7.53 6.75 -7.70
C ALA A 98 -6.03 6.67 -7.39
N ALA A 99 -5.35 5.61 -7.83
CA ALA A 99 -3.94 5.38 -7.58
C ALA A 99 -3.59 5.37 -6.08
N LEU A 100 -4.51 5.10 -5.16
CA LEU A 100 -4.24 5.19 -3.72
C LEU A 100 -3.26 4.11 -3.24
N ARG A 101 -2.42 4.44 -2.27
CA ARG A 101 -1.63 3.45 -1.53
C ARG A 101 -2.55 2.65 -0.61
N PRO A 102 -2.25 1.37 -0.33
CA PRO A 102 -3.03 0.59 0.62
C PRO A 102 -3.26 1.30 1.96
N GLU A 103 -2.25 1.99 2.47
CA GLU A 103 -2.31 2.73 3.74
C GLU A 103 -3.26 3.94 3.70
N GLU A 104 -3.43 4.57 2.52
CA GLU A 104 -4.42 5.65 2.30
C GLU A 104 -5.84 5.04 2.26
N VAL A 105 -6.02 3.93 1.55
CA VAL A 105 -7.33 3.25 1.46
C VAL A 105 -7.79 2.67 2.80
N LEU A 106 -6.85 2.16 3.61
CA LEU A 106 -7.13 1.68 4.96
C LEU A 106 -7.62 2.79 5.90
N ASN A 107 -7.29 4.04 5.60
CA ASN A 107 -7.71 5.20 6.37
C ASN A 107 -8.92 5.92 5.83
N LEU A 108 -9.26 5.71 4.57
CA LEU A 108 -10.35 6.41 3.90
C LEU A 108 -11.65 6.27 4.69
N ARG A 109 -12.24 7.42 5.01
CA ARG A 109 -13.52 7.56 5.69
C ARG A 109 -14.62 8.04 4.74
N GLU A 110 -15.86 7.90 5.19
CA GLU A 110 -17.03 8.35 4.44
C GLU A 110 -17.05 9.87 4.25
N ASP A 111 -16.70 10.64 5.29
CA ASP A 111 -16.64 12.10 5.26
C ASP A 111 -15.50 12.65 4.37
N GLU A 112 -14.54 11.80 4.00
CA GLU A 112 -13.48 12.11 3.04
C GLU A 112 -13.90 11.82 1.58
N TYR A 113 -15.08 11.26 1.33
CA TYR A 113 -15.60 11.02 -0.01
C TYR A 113 -16.67 12.03 -0.40
N GLU A 114 -16.30 12.93 -1.32
CA GLU A 114 -17.24 13.84 -1.97
C GLU A 114 -17.89 13.13 -3.15
N ARG A 115 -19.20 12.90 -3.03
CA ARG A 115 -20.04 12.30 -4.08
C ARG A 115 -20.16 13.23 -5.29
N PRO A 116 -20.33 12.68 -6.50
CA PRO A 116 -20.53 13.50 -7.68
C PRO A 116 -21.82 14.33 -7.58
N LYS A 117 -21.77 15.59 -8.01
CA LYS A 117 -22.92 16.51 -8.02
C LYS A 117 -23.97 16.16 -9.08
N VAL A 118 -23.58 15.36 -10.06
CA VAL A 118 -24.43 14.88 -11.16
C VAL A 118 -24.28 13.36 -11.27
N GLU A 119 -25.36 12.67 -11.64
CA GLU A 119 -25.31 11.23 -11.86
C GLU A 119 -24.29 10.89 -12.95
N GLY A 120 -23.43 9.90 -12.68
CA GLY A 120 -22.35 9.53 -13.59
C GLY A 120 -21.19 10.54 -13.65
N GLY A 121 -21.19 11.57 -12.80
CA GLY A 121 -20.11 12.55 -12.69
C GLY A 121 -18.89 12.07 -11.91
N TRP A 122 -17.90 12.96 -11.79
CA TRP A 122 -16.71 12.76 -10.97
C TRP A 122 -16.96 13.21 -9.53
N GLY A 123 -16.44 12.43 -8.58
CA GLY A 123 -16.33 12.81 -7.17
C GLY A 123 -14.90 13.17 -6.79
N ALA A 124 -14.64 13.35 -5.50
CA ALA A 124 -13.30 13.59 -4.96
C ALA A 124 -13.06 12.83 -3.65
N LEU A 125 -11.80 12.44 -3.41
CA LEU A 125 -11.35 11.86 -2.14
C LEU A 125 -10.41 12.84 -1.44
N HIS A 126 -10.75 13.26 -0.23
CA HIS A 126 -10.04 14.24 0.57
C HIS A 126 -9.17 13.54 1.61
N LEU A 127 -7.96 13.12 1.23
CA LEU A 127 -7.14 12.23 2.06
C LEU A 127 -6.45 12.96 3.21
N THR A 128 -6.78 12.64 4.47
CA THR A 128 -6.21 13.32 5.67
C THR A 128 -5.04 12.57 6.34
N GLY A 129 -4.71 11.33 5.96
CA GLY A 129 -3.58 10.58 6.56
C GLY A 129 -3.35 9.17 6.01
N SER A 130 -2.38 8.44 6.58
CA SER A 130 -2.06 7.04 6.20
C SER A 130 -1.91 6.12 7.43
N THR A 131 -2.47 4.91 7.39
CA THR A 131 -2.32 3.93 8.49
C THR A 131 -1.22 2.95 8.13
N VAL A 132 -0.21 2.86 8.98
CA VAL A 132 0.81 1.82 8.90
C VAL A 132 0.53 0.82 10.03
N ALA A 133 0.30 -0.44 9.68
CA ALA A 133 0.26 -1.50 10.68
C ALA A 133 1.70 -1.75 11.15
N VAL A 134 2.05 -1.30 12.36
CA VAL A 134 3.35 -1.59 12.97
C VAL A 134 3.24 -2.93 13.68
N GLY A 135 4.12 -3.87 13.34
CA GLY A 135 4.23 -5.14 14.07
C GLY A 135 4.58 -4.89 15.54
N HIS A 136 4.16 -5.79 16.43
CA HIS A 136 4.54 -5.73 17.85
C HIS A 136 6.04 -5.44 18.01
N GLY A 137 6.37 -4.36 18.73
CA GLY A 137 7.74 -4.10 19.19
C GLY A 137 8.26 -2.67 19.05
N TRP A 138 7.58 -1.75 18.34
CA TRP A 138 8.02 -0.35 18.23
C TRP A 138 6.82 0.61 18.20
N GLY A 139 6.65 1.37 19.29
CA GLY A 139 5.64 2.42 19.49
C GLY A 139 5.44 2.67 20.98
N ASP A 140 5.53 3.94 21.42
CA ASP A 140 5.36 4.34 22.84
C ASP A 140 3.90 4.28 23.32
N GLU A 141 2.96 3.91 22.45
CA GLU A 141 1.57 3.68 22.80
C GLU A 141 1.21 2.22 22.50
N GLY A 142 0.64 1.52 23.48
CA GLY A 142 0.26 0.10 23.43
C GLY A 142 -0.87 -0.26 22.44
N GLY A 143 -0.99 0.46 21.33
CA GLY A 143 -1.92 0.21 20.24
C GLY A 143 -1.22 -0.36 19.00
N ARG A 144 -1.86 -1.33 18.34
CA ARG A 144 -1.40 -1.98 17.09
C ARG A 144 -1.40 -1.07 15.85
N ILE A 145 -1.73 0.20 16.00
CA ILE A 145 -2.00 1.14 14.90
C ILE A 145 -1.33 2.47 15.23
N GLU A 146 -0.32 2.83 14.46
CA GLU A 146 0.26 4.17 14.48
C GLU A 146 -0.33 4.97 13.32
N ARG A 147 -1.07 6.05 13.63
CA ARG A 147 -1.55 7.00 12.63
C ARG A 147 -0.38 7.88 12.21
N ARG A 148 0.10 7.76 10.98
CA ARG A 148 1.16 8.63 10.44
C ARG A 148 0.57 9.62 9.43
N GLY A 149 1.10 10.84 9.46
CA GLY A 149 0.88 11.82 8.39
C GLY A 149 1.34 11.28 7.04
N LEU A 150 0.82 11.85 5.95
CA LEU A 150 1.26 11.52 4.59
C LEU A 150 2.79 11.64 4.48
N LYS A 151 3.44 10.68 3.80
CA LYS A 151 4.91 10.70 3.61
C LYS A 151 5.36 12.06 3.05
N HIS A 152 6.38 12.65 3.69
CA HIS A 152 7.04 13.91 3.33
C HIS A 152 6.23 15.21 3.49
N ARG A 153 5.11 15.22 4.23
CA ARG A 153 4.35 16.46 4.46
C ARG A 153 3.92 16.62 5.93
N ALA A 154 3.66 17.87 6.33
CA ALA A 154 3.13 18.20 7.65
C ALA A 154 1.84 17.39 7.96
N LYS A 155 1.61 17.09 9.25
CA LYS A 155 0.53 16.22 9.77
C LYS A 155 -0.91 16.57 9.33
N SER A 156 -1.15 17.68 8.64
CA SER A 156 -2.47 18.26 8.35
C SER A 156 -2.78 18.49 6.85
N ALA A 157 -1.91 18.09 5.93
CA ALA A 157 -2.14 18.40 4.52
C ALA A 157 -3.09 17.40 3.83
N THR A 158 -4.33 17.83 3.62
CA THR A 158 -5.30 17.13 2.76
C THR A 158 -4.97 17.35 1.29
N ARG A 159 -5.03 16.29 0.46
CA ARG A 159 -5.00 16.43 -1.01
C ARG A 159 -6.30 15.90 -1.61
N PRO A 160 -6.98 16.66 -2.49
CA PRO A 160 -8.11 16.14 -3.24
C PRO A 160 -7.59 15.19 -4.32
N VAL A 161 -8.15 13.97 -4.39
CA VAL A 161 -7.87 13.00 -5.45
C VAL A 161 -9.14 12.79 -6.26
N PRO A 162 -9.13 13.04 -7.58
CA PRO A 162 -10.31 12.82 -8.42
C PRO A 162 -10.78 11.36 -8.38
N ALA A 163 -12.07 11.16 -8.11
CA ALA A 163 -12.73 9.86 -8.14
C ALA A 163 -13.55 9.72 -9.43
N PRO A 164 -13.15 8.85 -10.38
CA PRO A 164 -13.90 8.69 -11.62
C PRO A 164 -15.25 7.99 -11.37
N PRO A 165 -16.21 8.09 -12.30
CA PRO A 165 -17.56 7.52 -12.11
C PRO A 165 -17.59 6.03 -11.75
N PRO A 166 -16.75 5.15 -12.34
CA PRO A 166 -16.66 3.75 -11.89
C PRO A 166 -16.22 3.58 -10.44
N LEU A 167 -15.34 4.46 -9.93
CA LEU A 167 -14.91 4.42 -8.53
C LEU A 167 -16.03 4.91 -7.61
N CYS A 168 -16.71 6.01 -7.98
CA CYS A 168 -17.85 6.54 -7.23
C CYS A 168 -18.90 5.45 -7.02
N ARG A 169 -19.28 4.71 -8.08
CA ARG A 169 -20.22 3.57 -7.96
C ARG A 169 -19.75 2.48 -7.00
N LEU A 170 -18.45 2.17 -6.97
CA LEU A 170 -17.91 1.18 -6.03
C LEU A 170 -17.97 1.68 -4.59
N LEU A 171 -17.68 2.95 -4.36
CA LEU A 171 -17.75 3.59 -3.04
C LEU A 171 -19.19 3.71 -2.56
N ASP A 172 -20.10 4.18 -3.41
CA ASP A 172 -21.53 4.31 -3.12
C ASP A 172 -22.14 2.95 -2.74
N HIS A 173 -21.86 1.90 -3.54
CA HIS A 173 -22.30 0.55 -3.24
C HIS A 173 -21.71 0.03 -1.93
N HIS A 174 -20.42 0.27 -1.67
CA HIS A 174 -19.77 -0.19 -0.45
C HIS A 174 -20.35 0.47 0.80
N ILE A 175 -20.61 1.77 0.75
CA ILE A 175 -21.22 2.53 1.84
C ILE A 175 -22.66 2.07 2.10
N ALA A 176 -23.42 1.77 1.05
CA ALA A 176 -24.80 1.29 1.18
C ALA A 176 -24.88 -0.15 1.74
N GLU A 177 -24.00 -1.04 1.29
CA GLU A 177 -24.07 -2.48 1.60
C GLU A 177 -23.36 -2.84 2.91
N TYR A 178 -22.24 -2.18 3.23
CA TYR A 178 -21.37 -2.59 4.32
C TYR A 178 -21.35 -1.59 5.46
N LYS A 179 -21.63 -2.08 6.67
CA LYS A 179 -21.45 -1.30 7.90
C LYS A 179 -20.03 -0.75 7.99
N LEU A 180 -19.92 0.56 8.20
CA LEU A 180 -18.66 1.28 8.39
C LEU A 180 -18.13 1.13 9.82
N ALA A 181 -16.88 1.51 10.04
CA ALA A 181 -16.33 1.63 11.38
C ALA A 181 -17.05 2.74 12.18
N LEU A 182 -16.93 2.72 13.51
CA LEU A 182 -17.45 3.80 14.35
C LEU A 182 -16.85 5.18 14.00
N ASP A 183 -15.62 5.19 13.48
CA ASP A 183 -14.93 6.41 13.01
C ASP A 183 -15.09 6.66 11.51
N GLY A 184 -16.10 6.04 10.87
CA GLY A 184 -16.44 6.27 9.46
C GLY A 184 -15.55 5.55 8.45
N ARG A 185 -14.56 4.76 8.87
CA ARG A 185 -13.67 4.04 7.94
C ARG A 185 -14.40 2.98 7.11
N LEU A 186 -14.08 2.95 5.81
CA LEU A 186 -14.65 2.02 4.84
C LEU A 186 -14.00 0.63 4.93
N SER A 187 -12.67 0.62 5.08
CA SER A 187 -11.78 -0.53 4.90
C SER A 187 -11.51 -1.28 6.21
N ILE A 188 -12.56 -1.86 6.81
CA ILE A 188 -12.47 -2.65 8.03
C ILE A 188 -12.62 -4.15 7.80
N THR A 189 -12.01 -4.93 8.70
CA THR A 189 -12.19 -6.37 8.72
C THR A 189 -13.61 -6.70 9.17
N ARG A 190 -14.27 -7.52 8.35
CA ARG A 190 -15.64 -8.00 8.59
C ARG A 190 -15.70 -9.52 8.66
N ARG A 191 -14.54 -10.18 8.73
CA ARG A 191 -14.43 -11.64 8.86
C ARG A 191 -13.60 -12.00 10.08
N GLY A 192 -14.21 -12.72 11.01
CA GLY A 192 -13.54 -13.34 12.14
C GLY A 192 -12.91 -14.69 11.77
N PRO A 193 -12.38 -15.41 12.76
CA PRO A 193 -11.93 -16.80 12.60
C PRO A 193 -12.99 -17.65 11.88
N GLY A 194 -12.56 -18.56 10.99
CA GLY A 194 -13.46 -19.40 10.20
C GLY A 194 -14.24 -18.68 9.10
N ARG A 195 -13.83 -17.45 8.71
CA ARG A 195 -14.53 -16.59 7.72
C ARG A 195 -15.93 -16.14 8.14
N ARG A 196 -16.30 -16.32 9.41
CA ARG A 196 -17.59 -15.86 9.93
C ARG A 196 -17.68 -14.34 9.78
N TYR A 197 -18.78 -13.86 9.20
CA TYR A 197 -19.00 -12.43 9.08
C TYR A 197 -19.21 -11.83 10.47
N VAL A 198 -18.34 -10.88 10.84
CA VAL A 198 -18.40 -10.15 12.12
C VAL A 198 -18.43 -8.66 11.77
N PRO A 199 -19.62 -8.04 11.68
CA PRO A 199 -19.79 -6.66 11.25
C PRO A 199 -19.12 -5.62 12.18
N THR A 200 -18.74 -6.03 13.39
CA THR A 200 -18.35 -5.14 14.50
C THR A 200 -16.87 -5.18 14.85
N LEU A 201 -16.02 -5.93 14.11
CA LEU A 201 -14.61 -6.04 14.51
C LEU A 201 -13.87 -4.70 14.44
N GLY A 202 -14.29 -3.78 13.54
CA GLY A 202 -13.86 -2.38 13.48
C GLY A 202 -12.37 -2.13 13.22
N GLN A 203 -11.55 -3.18 13.17
CA GLN A 203 -10.11 -3.09 12.89
C GLN A 203 -9.86 -2.88 11.39
N PRO A 204 -8.79 -2.17 11.01
CA PRO A 204 -8.34 -2.14 9.62
C PRO A 204 -8.16 -3.55 9.06
N ILE A 205 -8.39 -3.71 7.76
CA ILE A 205 -8.12 -4.99 7.08
C ILE A 205 -6.62 -5.32 7.17
N PRO A 206 -6.22 -6.48 7.73
CA PRO A 206 -4.82 -6.86 7.80
C PRO A 206 -4.21 -7.10 6.41
N SER A 207 -2.91 -6.85 6.27
CA SER A 207 -2.19 -7.00 4.99
C SER A 207 -2.23 -8.41 4.40
N ASN A 208 -2.17 -9.41 5.26
CA ASN A 208 -2.33 -10.81 4.88
C ASN A 208 -3.72 -11.11 4.27
N SER A 209 -4.75 -10.38 4.70
CA SER A 209 -6.16 -10.68 4.41
C SER A 209 -6.53 -10.16 3.03
N TYR A 210 -6.27 -8.89 2.74
CA TYR A 210 -6.43 -8.37 1.38
C TYR A 210 -5.41 -9.02 0.41
N GLY A 211 -4.20 -9.37 0.87
CA GLY A 211 -3.24 -10.10 0.04
C GLY A 211 -3.72 -11.49 -0.37
N LYS A 212 -4.41 -12.20 0.53
CA LYS A 212 -5.03 -13.50 0.24
C LYS A 212 -6.22 -13.37 -0.72
N ALA A 213 -7.09 -12.40 -0.49
CA ALA A 213 -8.21 -12.12 -1.39
C ALA A 213 -7.73 -11.78 -2.81
N TRP A 214 -6.69 -10.95 -2.92
CA TRP A 214 -6.10 -10.59 -4.20
C TRP A 214 -5.53 -11.79 -4.97
N ARG A 215 -4.79 -12.67 -4.28
CA ARG A 215 -4.24 -13.89 -4.91
C ARG A 215 -5.37 -14.78 -5.47
N ALA A 216 -6.43 -14.96 -4.68
CA ALA A 216 -7.59 -15.75 -5.10
C ALA A 216 -8.33 -15.11 -6.29
N ALA A 217 -8.40 -13.77 -6.36
CA ALA A 217 -8.97 -13.08 -7.51
C ALA A 217 -8.08 -13.23 -8.76
N ARG A 218 -6.75 -13.16 -8.63
CA ARG A 218 -5.81 -13.43 -9.74
C ARG A 218 -5.97 -14.82 -10.31
N GLU A 219 -6.06 -15.83 -9.45
CA GLU A 219 -6.24 -17.23 -9.86
C GLU A 219 -7.56 -17.46 -10.60
N ALA A 220 -8.60 -16.68 -10.27
CA ALA A 220 -9.89 -16.75 -10.94
C ALA A 220 -9.96 -15.96 -12.25
N ALA A 221 -9.29 -14.80 -12.33
CA ALA A 221 -9.41 -13.87 -13.46
C ALA A 221 -8.34 -14.06 -14.56
N LEU A 222 -7.17 -14.64 -14.22
CA LEU A 222 -6.02 -14.69 -15.10
C LEU A 222 -5.73 -16.12 -15.57
N THR A 223 -5.10 -16.25 -16.74
CA THR A 223 -4.65 -17.57 -17.23
C THR A 223 -3.53 -18.13 -16.34
N PRO A 224 -3.32 -19.46 -16.30
CA PRO A 224 -2.23 -20.05 -15.52
C PRO A 224 -0.85 -19.45 -15.83
N ALA A 225 -0.60 -19.09 -17.10
CA ALA A 225 0.63 -18.41 -17.51
C ALA A 225 0.75 -16.99 -16.92
N GLN A 226 -0.34 -16.22 -16.93
CA GLN A 226 -0.40 -14.88 -16.33
C GLN A 226 -0.29 -14.93 -14.80
N VAL A 227 -0.87 -15.94 -14.14
CA VAL A 227 -0.77 -16.10 -12.68
C VAL A 227 0.70 -16.30 -12.26
N ARG A 228 1.47 -17.07 -13.04
CA ARG A 228 2.91 -17.30 -12.82
C ARG A 228 3.79 -16.10 -13.14
N SER A 229 3.28 -15.12 -13.91
CA SER A 229 4.04 -13.94 -14.27
C SER A 229 3.97 -12.84 -13.20
N PRO A 230 4.78 -11.76 -13.31
CA PRO A 230 4.71 -10.59 -12.44
C PRO A 230 3.38 -9.82 -12.52
N LEU A 231 2.51 -10.10 -13.50
CA LEU A 231 1.29 -9.35 -13.80
C LEU A 231 0.37 -9.22 -12.58
N ALA A 232 0.18 -7.99 -12.08
CA ALA A 232 -0.66 -7.72 -10.91
C ALA A 232 -0.30 -8.58 -9.68
N ARG A 233 0.96 -9.00 -9.52
CA ARG A 233 1.37 -9.93 -8.45
C ARG A 233 1.03 -9.39 -7.06
N ARG A 234 1.11 -8.07 -6.87
CA ARG A 234 0.76 -7.36 -5.65
C ARG A 234 -0.45 -6.46 -5.88
N PRO A 235 -1.29 -6.23 -4.85
CA PRO A 235 -2.31 -5.19 -4.90
C PRO A 235 -1.76 -3.80 -5.28
N TYR A 236 -0.53 -3.51 -4.82
CA TYR A 236 0.17 -2.25 -5.11
C TYR A 236 0.43 -2.05 -6.62
N ASP A 237 0.46 -3.12 -7.43
CA ASP A 237 0.65 -3.03 -8.88
C ASP A 237 -0.55 -2.38 -9.58
N LEU A 238 -1.74 -2.34 -8.95
CA LEU A 238 -2.88 -1.57 -9.43
C LEU A 238 -2.62 -0.07 -9.43
N ARG A 239 -1.89 0.42 -8.43
CA ARG A 239 -1.46 1.83 -8.38
C ARG A 239 -0.50 2.12 -9.52
N HIS A 240 0.43 1.20 -9.81
CA HIS A 240 1.33 1.34 -10.95
C HIS A 240 0.57 1.38 -12.27
N ALA A 241 -0.47 0.55 -12.44
CA ALA A 241 -1.34 0.63 -13.61
C ALA A 241 -2.07 1.98 -13.72
N ALA A 242 -2.61 2.50 -12.63
CA ALA A 242 -3.28 3.79 -12.60
C ALA A 242 -2.35 4.93 -13.06
N VAL A 243 -1.12 4.98 -12.52
CA VAL A 243 -0.15 6.02 -12.83
C VAL A 243 0.41 5.89 -14.24
N SER A 244 0.63 4.66 -14.73
CA SER A 244 1.17 4.42 -16.08
C SER A 244 0.13 4.56 -17.20
N LEU A 245 -1.16 4.34 -16.92
CA LEU A 245 -2.22 4.42 -17.93
C LEU A 245 -2.88 5.81 -18.02
N ARG A 246 -2.85 6.62 -16.96
CA ARG A 246 -3.46 7.97 -16.95
C ARG A 246 -2.90 8.93 -18.00
N PRO A 247 -1.57 9.01 -18.24
CA PRO A 247 -1.02 9.85 -19.31
C PRO A 247 -1.49 9.42 -20.70
N ASN A 248 -1.75 8.13 -20.90
CA ASN A 248 -2.19 7.57 -22.18
C ASN A 248 -3.72 7.70 -22.43
N ALA A 249 -4.48 8.16 -21.43
CA ALA A 249 -5.94 8.29 -21.49
C ALA A 249 -6.42 9.74 -21.71
N GLY A 250 -5.52 10.66 -22.06
CA GLY A 250 -5.88 12.06 -22.35
C GLY A 250 -6.11 12.94 -21.11
N VAL A 251 -5.67 12.50 -19.92
CA VAL A 251 -5.68 13.36 -18.72
C VAL A 251 -4.45 14.28 -18.79
N PRO A 252 -4.62 15.63 -18.79
CA PRO A 252 -3.50 16.56 -18.87
C PRO A 252 -2.46 16.30 -17.78
N ALA A 253 -1.18 16.27 -18.16
CA ALA A 253 -0.05 15.90 -17.28
C ALA A 253 0.04 16.74 -16.00
N THR A 254 -0.52 17.95 -15.99
CA THR A 254 -0.58 18.84 -14.82
C THR A 254 -1.48 18.32 -13.70
N GLN A 255 -2.50 17.51 -13.98
CA GLN A 255 -3.33 16.85 -12.95
C GLN A 255 -2.71 15.57 -12.37
N VAL A 256 -1.62 15.08 -12.94
CA VAL A 256 -0.94 13.84 -12.48
C VAL A 256 0.12 14.13 -11.41
N ALA A 257 0.54 15.39 -11.28
CA ALA A 257 1.66 15.82 -10.42
C ALA A 257 1.26 16.43 -9.06
N GLU A 258 -0.04 16.55 -8.74
CA GLU A 258 -0.54 17.04 -7.43
C GLU A 258 -0.80 15.94 -6.37
#